data_AF-A0A8S9B8J6-F1
#
_entry.id   AF-A0A8S9B8J6-F1
#
_cell.length_a   1.000
_cell.length_b   1.000
_cell.length_c   1.000
_cell.angle_alpha   90.00
_cell.angle_beta   90.00
_cell.angle_gamma   90.00
#
_symmetry.space_group_name_H-M   'P 1'
#
loop_
_entity.id
_entity.type
_entity.pdbx_description
1 polymer ?
#
loop_
_entity_poly.entity_id
_entity_poly.type
_entity_poly.pdbx_seq_one_letter_code
_entity_poly.pdbx_strand_id
1 'polypeptide(L)'
;MALIDLCLKDPLSEALQESQKPISHSGRVASASDNFLAYEDDGLMLVLVYLTKPGQTISRSALREFCATLLEKDHTFRHEFYYNIVFYGSGKKDLLVEPEAFEELAAWNTKTHTFITGDPATVVPGPYVFSGGRTWQP
;
A
#
# COMPACT_ATOMS: atom_id res chain seq x y z
N MET A 1 2.20 -25.66 -60.24
CA MET A 1 2.79 -24.35 -59.86
C MET A 1 2.05 -23.89 -58.62
N ALA A 2 2.57 -24.21 -57.42
CA ALA A 2 3.48 -23.38 -56.61
C ALA A 2 2.74 -22.16 -56.02
N LEU A 3 2.76 -21.85 -54.72
CA LEU A 3 3.35 -22.46 -53.51
C LEU A 3 2.59 -21.84 -52.32
N ILE A 4 2.53 -22.58 -51.22
CA ILE A 4 1.80 -22.30 -49.98
C ILE A 4 2.65 -21.33 -49.15
N ASP A 5 2.07 -20.25 -48.62
CA ASP A 5 2.74 -19.40 -47.62
C ASP A 5 1.94 -19.47 -46.30
N LEU A 6 2.32 -20.46 -45.50
CA LEU A 6 1.93 -20.64 -44.10
C LEU A 6 3.05 -20.02 -43.24
N CYS A 7 2.89 -18.77 -42.82
CA CYS A 7 3.74 -18.23 -41.74
C CYS A 7 3.24 -18.74 -40.39
N LEU A 8 3.72 -19.92 -40.02
CA LEU A 8 3.86 -20.38 -38.64
C LEU A 8 4.80 -19.40 -37.91
N LYS A 9 4.34 -18.80 -36.82
CA LYS A 9 5.21 -18.06 -35.88
C LYS A 9 5.21 -18.83 -34.57
N ASP A 10 6.24 -19.66 -34.41
CA ASP A 10 6.48 -20.44 -33.19
C ASP A 10 6.77 -19.52 -31.99
N PRO A 11 6.20 -19.81 -30.81
CA PRO A 11 6.35 -19.01 -29.60
C PRO A 11 7.32 -19.70 -28.61
N LEU A 12 8.64 -19.69 -28.84
CA LEU A 12 9.56 -20.17 -27.80
C LEU A 12 11.03 -19.81 -28.07
N SER A 13 11.41 -18.55 -27.83
CA SER A 13 12.84 -18.19 -27.72
C SER A 13 13.02 -16.84 -27.02
N GLU A 14 12.89 -16.79 -25.69
CA GLU A 14 13.52 -15.74 -24.87
C GLU A 14 13.44 -16.04 -23.36
N ALA A 15 13.63 -17.31 -22.99
CA ALA A 15 14.03 -17.67 -21.64
C ALA A 15 15.53 -18.03 -21.67
N LEU A 16 16.33 -17.24 -20.94
CA LEU A 16 17.72 -17.43 -20.50
C LEU A 16 18.64 -16.27 -20.90
N GLN A 17 18.49 -15.16 -20.18
CA GLN A 17 19.64 -14.34 -19.82
C GLN A 17 19.63 -14.11 -18.31
N GLU A 18 20.06 -15.16 -17.62
CA GLU A 18 20.63 -15.07 -16.29
C GLU A 18 22.00 -14.37 -16.42
N SER A 19 22.28 -13.39 -15.56
CA SER A 19 23.55 -13.17 -14.87
C SER A 19 24.03 -11.70 -14.84
N GLN A 20 24.41 -11.32 -13.62
CA GLN A 20 25.33 -10.23 -13.23
C GLN A 20 24.76 -8.83 -12.94
N LYS A 21 24.24 -8.75 -11.71
CA LYS A 21 24.35 -7.67 -10.72
C LYS A 21 25.61 -6.78 -10.86
N PRO A 22 25.48 -5.46 -10.60
CA PRO A 22 26.43 -4.79 -9.72
C PRO A 22 25.77 -4.42 -8.40
N ILE A 23 26.47 -4.76 -7.33
CA ILE A 23 26.20 -4.37 -5.96
C ILE A 23 26.48 -2.87 -5.88
N SER A 24 25.44 -2.04 -5.85
CA SER A 24 25.56 -0.70 -5.29
C SER A 24 25.25 -0.78 -3.81
N HIS A 25 26.31 -0.90 -3.01
CA HIS A 25 26.29 -0.42 -1.63
C HIS A 25 26.03 1.08 -1.65
N SER A 26 24.77 1.46 -1.56
CA SER A 26 24.40 2.75 -1.01
C SER A 26 23.25 2.48 -0.07
N GLY A 27 23.60 2.21 1.18
CA GLY A 27 22.66 2.24 2.29
C GLY A 27 22.16 3.67 2.43
N ARG A 28 21.27 4.07 1.52
CA ARG A 28 20.42 5.21 1.70
C ARG A 28 19.26 4.67 2.50
N VAL A 29 19.39 4.77 3.83
CA VAL A 29 18.25 4.71 4.73
C VAL A 29 17.20 5.61 4.09
N ALA A 30 16.07 5.03 3.68
CA ALA A 30 14.93 5.79 3.20
C ALA A 30 14.65 6.82 4.29
N SER A 31 14.99 8.07 4.00
CA SER A 31 14.62 9.19 4.84
C SER A 31 13.10 9.22 4.82
N ALA A 32 12.47 9.50 5.96
CA ALA A 32 11.02 9.70 6.09
C ALA A 32 10.46 10.88 5.26
N SER A 33 11.12 11.26 4.16
CA SER A 33 10.84 12.41 3.30
C SER A 33 10.51 12.03 1.85
N ASP A 34 10.63 10.76 1.45
CA ASP A 34 10.09 10.31 0.17
C ASP A 34 8.58 10.07 0.34
N ASN A 35 7.76 10.88 -0.34
CA ASN A 35 6.31 10.80 -0.26
C ASN A 35 5.81 9.49 -0.85
N PHE A 36 5.64 8.48 0.00
CA PHE A 36 5.00 7.23 -0.39
C PHE A 36 3.50 7.41 -0.69
N LEU A 37 2.93 8.56 -0.30
CA LEU A 37 1.58 8.98 -0.64
C LEU A 37 1.64 9.99 -1.78
N ALA A 38 1.30 9.57 -3.00
CA ALA A 38 1.21 10.45 -4.17
C ALA A 38 -0.12 11.22 -4.19
N TYR A 39 -0.45 11.94 -3.11
CA TYR A 39 -1.60 12.85 -3.11
C TYR A 39 -1.22 14.16 -3.77
N GLU A 40 -2.00 14.59 -4.75
CA GLU A 40 -1.82 15.87 -5.45
C GLU A 40 -2.55 17.04 -4.76
N ASP A 41 -3.03 16.84 -3.53
CA ASP A 41 -3.77 17.87 -2.79
C ASP A 41 -2.83 18.69 -1.90
N ASP A 42 -2.93 20.01 -1.98
CA ASP A 42 -2.17 20.96 -1.15
C ASP A 42 -2.74 21.06 0.29
N GLY A 43 -3.87 20.39 0.55
CA GLY A 43 -4.56 20.35 1.84
C GLY A 43 -3.86 19.52 2.92
N LEU A 44 -4.27 19.78 4.17
CA LEU A 44 -3.93 18.92 5.31
C LEU A 44 -4.80 17.67 5.28
N MET A 45 -4.18 16.50 5.16
CA MET A 45 -4.88 15.23 5.09
C MET A 45 -4.37 14.29 6.18
N LEU A 46 -5.28 13.84 7.04
CA LEU A 46 -5.00 12.78 8.01
C LEU A 46 -5.21 11.42 7.34
N VAL A 47 -4.20 10.57 7.46
CA VAL A 47 -4.15 9.25 6.83
C VAL A 47 -3.78 8.21 7.86
N LEU A 48 -4.52 7.12 7.91
CA LEU A 48 -4.17 5.94 8.70
C LEU A 48 -3.53 4.89 7.79
N VAL A 49 -2.29 4.49 8.08
CA VAL A 49 -1.55 3.51 7.27
C VAL A 49 -1.63 2.13 7.90
N TYR A 50 -2.23 1.20 7.18
CA TYR A 50 -2.32 -0.22 7.50
C TYR A 50 -1.36 -1.01 6.60
N LEU A 51 -0.38 -1.71 7.19
CA LEU A 51 0.56 -2.51 6.41
C LEU A 51 -0.07 -3.83 5.95
N THR A 52 0.20 -4.19 4.70
CA THR A 52 -0.37 -5.35 4.02
C THR A 52 0.71 -6.23 3.40
N LYS A 53 0.37 -7.51 3.17
CA LYS A 53 1.20 -8.48 2.46
C LYS A 53 0.39 -9.21 1.39
N PRO A 54 1.00 -9.69 0.30
CA PRO A 54 0.27 -10.41 -0.73
C PRO A 54 -0.43 -11.65 -0.17
N GLY A 55 -1.68 -11.87 -0.58
CA GLY A 55 -2.54 -12.95 -0.07
C GLY A 55 -3.15 -12.70 1.31
N GLN A 56 -2.90 -11.54 1.93
CA GLN A 56 -3.48 -11.22 3.23
C GLN A 56 -4.99 -10.97 3.14
N THR A 57 -5.72 -11.51 4.12
CA THR A 57 -7.11 -11.14 4.36
C THR A 57 -7.21 -9.93 5.28
N ILE A 58 -7.95 -8.91 4.84
CA ILE A 58 -8.33 -7.76 5.67
C ILE A 58 -9.74 -8.00 6.16
N SER A 59 -9.84 -8.40 7.43
CA SER A 59 -11.10 -8.65 8.13
C SER A 59 -11.49 -7.50 9.05
N ARG A 60 -12.76 -7.47 9.47
CA ARG A 60 -13.22 -6.56 10.53
C ARG A 60 -12.39 -6.71 11.81
N SER A 61 -12.08 -7.94 12.22
CA SER A 61 -11.31 -8.20 13.44
C SER A 61 -9.88 -7.68 13.33
N ALA A 62 -9.22 -7.88 12.19
CA ALA A 62 -7.86 -7.39 11.96
C ALA A 62 -7.78 -5.86 11.98
N LEU A 63 -8.80 -5.17 11.46
CA LEU A 63 -8.91 -3.72 11.53
C LEU A 63 -9.11 -3.22 12.96
N ARG A 64 -9.98 -3.88 13.75
CA ARG A 64 -10.21 -3.53 15.16
C ARG A 64 -8.96 -3.76 16.01
N GLU A 65 -8.29 -4.89 15.83
CA GLU A 65 -7.04 -5.20 16.54
C GLU A 65 -5.95 -4.17 16.20
N PHE A 66 -5.83 -3.80 14.93
CA PHE A 66 -4.92 -2.74 14.50
C PHE A 66 -5.20 -1.41 15.21
N CYS A 67 -6.47 -0.99 15.31
CA CYS A 67 -6.83 0.22 16.06
C CYS A 67 -6.54 0.07 17.56
N ALA A 68 -6.93 -1.03 18.19
CA ALA A 68 -6.69 -1.25 19.61
C ALA A 68 -5.18 -1.24 19.95
N THR A 69 -4.35 -1.82 19.09
CA THR A 69 -2.90 -1.94 19.34
C THR A 69 -2.12 -0.64 19.11
N LEU A 70 -2.48 0.12 18.08
CA LEU A 70 -1.76 1.35 17.71
C LEU A 70 -2.35 2.61 18.34
N LEU A 71 -3.67 2.64 18.56
CA LEU A 71 -4.41 3.88 18.70
C LEU A 71 -5.06 4.02 20.09
N GLU A 72 -5.50 2.93 20.72
CA GLU A 72 -6.07 2.99 22.09
C GLU A 72 -5.03 3.31 23.18
N LYS A 73 -3.73 3.24 22.87
CA LYS A 73 -2.68 3.72 23.79
C LYS A 73 -2.66 5.24 23.91
N ASP A 74 -3.22 5.95 22.93
CA ASP A 74 -3.30 7.40 22.93
C ASP A 74 -4.72 7.83 23.27
N HIS A 75 -4.93 8.35 24.49
CA HIS A 75 -6.24 8.81 24.95
C HIS A 75 -6.83 9.95 24.10
N THR A 76 -6.03 10.54 23.19
CA THR A 76 -6.47 11.57 22.26
C THR A 76 -7.00 11.00 20.94
N PHE A 77 -6.86 9.69 20.71
CA PHE A 77 -7.31 9.06 19.49
C PHE A 77 -8.84 9.03 19.39
N ARG A 78 -9.36 9.58 18.30
CA ARG A 78 -10.76 9.46 17.91
C ARG A 78 -10.84 8.95 16.48
N HIS A 79 -11.60 7.89 16.27
CA HIS A 79 -11.74 7.23 14.97
C HIS A 79 -12.23 8.22 13.90
N GLU A 80 -13.03 9.20 14.31
CA GLU A 80 -13.61 10.25 13.47
C GLU A 80 -12.58 11.19 12.82
N PHE A 81 -11.30 11.16 13.24
CA PHE A 81 -10.26 12.01 12.66
C PHE A 81 -9.68 11.47 11.35
N TYR A 82 -9.79 10.17 11.09
CA TYR A 82 -9.15 9.57 9.92
C TYR A 82 -10.13 9.45 8.77
N TYR A 83 -10.18 10.51 7.98
CA TYR A 83 -10.96 10.52 6.75
C TYR A 83 -10.42 9.54 5.69
N ASN A 84 -9.17 9.08 5.81
CA ASN A 84 -8.49 8.31 4.78
C ASN A 84 -7.69 7.16 5.39
N ILE A 85 -7.83 5.96 4.81
CA ILE A 85 -6.98 4.82 5.14
C ILE A 85 -6.16 4.42 3.91
N VAL A 86 -4.91 4.04 4.15
CA VAL A 86 -4.00 3.53 3.13
C VAL A 86 -3.57 2.12 3.52
N PHE A 87 -3.89 1.17 2.65
CA PHE A 87 -3.37 -0.19 2.69
C PHE A 87 -2.04 -0.21 1.93
N TYR A 88 -0.92 -0.28 2.65
CA TYR A 88 0.43 -0.17 2.09
C TYR A 88 1.14 -1.51 2.09
N GLY A 89 1.76 -1.91 0.97
CA GLY A 89 2.52 -3.15 0.82
C GLY A 89 2.04 -3.99 -0.36
N SER A 90 0.73 -4.04 -0.58
CA SER A 90 0.11 -4.84 -1.64
C SER A 90 -0.97 -4.08 -2.39
N GLY A 91 -1.15 -4.43 -3.67
CA GLY A 91 -2.26 -3.92 -4.46
C GLY A 91 -3.58 -4.56 -4.06
N LYS A 92 -4.71 -3.88 -4.36
CA LYS A 92 -6.07 -4.38 -4.06
C LYS A 92 -6.35 -5.78 -4.59
N LYS A 93 -5.76 -6.13 -5.75
CA LYS A 93 -5.95 -7.44 -6.41
C LYS A 93 -5.24 -8.59 -5.66
N ASP A 94 -4.23 -8.26 -4.87
CA ASP A 94 -3.41 -9.21 -4.13
C ASP A 94 -3.93 -9.40 -2.69
N LEU A 95 -5.09 -8.82 -2.37
CA LEU A 95 -5.68 -8.81 -1.04
C LEU A 95 -7.09 -9.38 -1.08
N LEU A 96 -7.47 -10.06 0.00
CA LEU A 96 -8.84 -10.47 0.23
C LEU A 96 -9.46 -9.52 1.25
N VAL A 97 -10.25 -8.54 0.81
CA VAL A 97 -10.95 -7.63 1.73
C VAL A 97 -12.34 -8.17 2.00
N GLU A 98 -12.63 -8.49 3.24
CA GLU A 98 -13.96 -8.96 3.64
C GLU A 98 -14.99 -7.82 3.54
N PRO A 99 -16.25 -8.11 3.17
CA PRO A 99 -17.33 -7.12 3.16
C PRO A 99 -17.46 -6.38 4.50
N GLU A 100 -17.36 -7.12 5.60
CA GLU A 100 -17.45 -6.63 6.98
C GLU A 100 -16.34 -5.65 7.35
N ALA A 101 -15.20 -5.71 6.66
CA ALA A 101 -14.11 -4.76 6.84
C ALA A 101 -14.49 -3.38 6.29
N PHE A 102 -15.21 -3.31 5.16
CA PHE A 102 -15.71 -2.04 4.63
C PHE A 102 -16.77 -1.40 5.54
N GLU A 103 -17.62 -2.21 6.16
CA GLU A 103 -18.58 -1.72 7.16
C GLU A 103 -17.87 -1.11 8.38
N GLU A 104 -16.78 -1.74 8.83
CA GLU A 104 -15.97 -1.23 9.93
C GLU A 104 -15.30 0.10 9.55
N LEU A 105 -14.72 0.18 8.35
CA LEU A 105 -14.14 1.42 7.83
C LEU A 105 -15.20 2.54 7.72
N ALA A 106 -16.41 2.20 7.29
CA ALA A 106 -17.53 3.15 7.24
C ALA A 106 -17.93 3.61 8.66
N ALA A 107 -17.93 2.73 9.65
CA ALA A 107 -18.19 3.07 11.05
C ALA A 107 -17.12 4.02 11.62
N TRP A 108 -15.89 3.96 11.12
CA TRP A 108 -14.82 4.92 11.46
C TRP A 108 -14.94 6.24 10.68
N ASN A 109 -15.98 6.44 9.87
CA ASN A 109 -16.19 7.63 9.04
C ASN A 109 -15.06 7.88 8.01
N THR A 110 -14.37 6.81 7.60
CA THR A 110 -13.37 6.89 6.54
C THR A 110 -14.08 7.11 5.18
N LYS A 111 -13.62 8.12 4.44
CA LYS A 111 -14.17 8.52 3.12
C LYS A 111 -13.46 7.86 1.96
N THR A 112 -12.14 7.67 2.08
CA THR A 112 -11.34 7.06 1.02
C THR A 112 -10.48 5.93 1.54
N HIS A 113 -10.37 4.87 0.75
CA HIS A 113 -9.48 3.74 1.02
C HIS A 113 -8.59 3.53 -0.20
N THR A 114 -7.28 3.67 -0.02
CA THR A 114 -6.30 3.58 -1.10
C THR A 114 -5.41 2.37 -0.89
N PHE A 115 -5.04 1.68 -1.97
CA PHE A 115 -4.15 0.52 -1.95
C PHE A 115 -2.86 0.87 -2.69
N ILE A 116 -1.73 0.76 -2.00
CA ILE A 116 -0.42 1.17 -2.52
C ILE A 116 0.53 -0.02 -2.41
N THR A 117 1.09 -0.44 -3.55
CA THR A 117 2.17 -1.42 -3.58
C THR A 117 3.48 -0.77 -3.14
N GLY A 118 4.20 -1.40 -2.20
CA GLY A 118 5.47 -0.88 -1.68
C GLY A 118 6.16 -1.88 -0.77
N ASP A 119 7.33 -1.54 -0.25
CA ASP A 119 8.03 -2.36 0.73
C ASP A 119 7.53 -2.01 2.15
N PRO A 120 6.76 -2.87 2.84
CA PRO A 120 6.25 -2.58 4.17
C PRO A 120 7.36 -2.40 5.22
N ALA A 121 8.61 -2.78 4.95
CA ALA A 121 9.74 -2.52 5.84
C ALA A 121 10.17 -1.04 5.86
N THR A 122 9.71 -0.24 4.89
CA THR A 122 10.07 1.18 4.74
C THR A 122 9.10 2.15 5.39
N VAL A 123 7.94 1.67 5.86
CA VAL A 123 6.85 2.49 6.40
C VAL A 123 6.41 1.95 7.76
N VAL A 124 6.18 2.83 8.72
CA VAL A 124 5.65 2.46 10.05
C VAL A 124 4.12 2.46 9.99
N PRO A 125 3.40 1.46 10.51
CA PRO A 125 1.94 1.52 10.58
C PRO A 125 1.48 2.60 11.54
N GLY A 126 0.31 3.20 11.29
CA GLY A 126 -0.30 4.18 12.18
C GLY A 126 -0.66 5.50 11.50
N PRO A 127 -0.84 6.57 12.28
CA PRO A 127 -1.31 7.85 11.77
C PRO A 127 -0.22 8.64 11.06
N TYR A 128 -0.60 9.34 10.01
CA TYR A 128 0.24 10.25 9.24
C TYR A 128 -0.53 11.52 8.91
N VAL A 129 0.22 12.62 8.81
CA VAL A 129 -0.25 13.91 8.29
C VAL A 129 0.41 14.12 6.93
N PHE A 130 -0.40 14.35 5.91
CA PHE A 130 0.07 14.82 4.61
C PHE A 130 -0.20 16.32 4.49
N SER A 131 0.80 17.09 4.07
CA SER A 131 0.71 18.54 3.87
C SER A 131 1.75 19.00 2.87
N GLY A 132 1.32 19.74 1.84
CA GLY A 132 2.24 20.40 0.89
C GLY A 132 3.21 19.42 0.22
N GLY A 133 2.70 18.25 -0.19
CA GLY A 133 3.53 17.20 -0.79
C GLY A 133 4.57 16.66 0.18
N ARG A 134 4.28 16.55 1.47
CA ARG A 134 5.14 15.93 2.49
C ARG A 134 4.33 15.07 3.43
N THR A 135 4.86 13.91 3.79
CA THR A 135 4.28 13.01 4.79
C THR A 135 5.02 13.10 6.13
N TRP A 136 4.30 13.23 7.23
CA TRP A 136 4.83 13.32 8.58
C TRP A 136 4.16 12.28 9.49
N GLN A 137 4.94 11.64 10.34
CA GLN A 137 4.42 10.82 11.44
C GLN A 137 4.40 11.68 12.71
N PRO A 138 3.23 11.95 13.32
CA PRO A 138 3.11 12.75 14.53
C PRO A 138 3.68 12.05 15.77
#